data_AF-A0A496UP23-F1
#
_entry.id   AF-A0A496UP23-F1
#
_cell.length_a   1.000
_cell.length_b   1.000
_cell.length_c   1.000
_cell.angle_alpha   90.00
_cell.angle_beta   90.00
_cell.angle_gamma   90.00
#
_symmetry.space_group_name_H-M   'P 1'
#
loop_
_entity.id
_entity.type
_entity.pdbx_description
1 polymer ?
#
loop_
_entity_poly.entity_id
_entity_poly.type
_entity_poly.pdbx_seq_one_letter_code
_entity_poly.pdbx_strand_id
1 'polypeptide(L)'
;MKGFVKNKSHMWAHAMKRAVGPGQTVPLEELYNQYGKKHDLQDGREFTEWLATVKLQDTTRWEIVVEEESAEVSEELTSEVGAGPATKKVEAAQPAPQPEVVLEDGESNKPTRHFEVADVVGLTVRAARDKVPEISDLNLLKYALQEANQLSGKDTLCQMLRKRILELE
;
A
#
# COMPACT_ATOMS: atom_id res chain seq x y z
N MET A 1 2.67 -29.44 4.37
CA MET A 1 1.27 -29.11 3.99
C MET A 1 1.25 -28.33 2.67
N LYS A 2 0.32 -28.64 1.77
CA LYS A 2 0.11 -27.93 0.50
C LYS A 2 -1.07 -26.96 0.63
N GLY A 3 -0.96 -25.80 -0.01
CA GLY A 3 -1.98 -24.75 0.05
C GLY A 3 -1.37 -23.35 0.18
N PHE A 4 -2.24 -22.35 0.21
CA PHE A 4 -1.84 -20.95 0.18
C PHE A 4 -2.82 -20.04 0.92
N VAL A 5 -2.30 -18.89 1.36
CA VAL A 5 -3.08 -17.77 1.87
C VAL A 5 -3.21 -16.73 0.76
N LYS A 6 -4.42 -16.32 0.42
CA LYS A 6 -4.72 -15.33 -0.61
C LYS A 6 -5.28 -14.06 0.00
N ASN A 7 -4.82 -12.91 -0.50
CA ASN A 7 -5.44 -11.62 -0.20
C ASN A 7 -6.65 -11.39 -1.14
N LYS A 8 -7.86 -11.42 -0.57
CA LYS A 8 -9.12 -11.10 -1.26
C LYS A 8 -9.37 -9.61 -1.38
N SER A 9 -8.69 -8.79 -0.57
CA SER A 9 -8.87 -7.34 -0.60
C SER A 9 -8.33 -6.73 -1.89
N HIS A 10 -8.94 -5.63 -2.31
CA HIS A 10 -8.44 -4.76 -3.37
C HIS A 10 -7.28 -3.87 -2.91
N MET A 11 -6.98 -3.86 -1.60
CA MET A 11 -5.87 -3.12 -1.01
C MET A 11 -4.70 -4.05 -0.70
N TRP A 12 -3.50 -3.46 -0.62
CA TRP A 12 -2.33 -4.14 -0.09
C TRP A 12 -2.56 -4.50 1.37
N ALA A 13 -2.23 -5.74 1.73
CA ALA A 13 -2.36 -6.23 3.09
C ALA A 13 -1.08 -6.92 3.52
N HIS A 14 -0.78 -6.89 4.81
CA HIS A 14 0.40 -7.54 5.35
C HIS A 14 0.04 -8.89 5.92
N ALA A 15 0.49 -9.96 5.28
CA ALA A 15 0.53 -11.28 5.88
C ALA A 15 1.86 -11.39 6.64
N MET A 16 1.80 -11.18 7.95
CA MET A 16 2.97 -11.23 8.82
C MET A 16 4.05 -10.21 8.40
N LYS A 17 5.26 -10.64 8.01
CA LYS A 17 6.35 -9.75 7.56
C LYS A 17 6.31 -9.42 6.07
N ARG A 18 5.38 -10.01 5.31
CA ARG A 18 5.29 -9.80 3.85
C ARG A 18 4.12 -8.91 3.49
N ALA A 19 4.37 -7.99 2.58
CA ALA A 19 3.33 -7.25 1.89
C ALA A 19 2.76 -8.15 0.78
N VAL A 20 1.46 -8.36 0.80
CA VAL A 20 0.71 -9.19 -0.14
C VAL A 20 -0.24 -8.28 -0.91
N GLY A 21 0.04 -8.12 -2.21
CA GLY A 21 -0.81 -7.33 -3.09
C GLY A 21 -2.21 -7.94 -3.27
N PRO A 22 -3.14 -7.19 -3.88
CA PRO A 22 -4.47 -7.69 -4.20
C PRO A 22 -4.42 -8.96 -5.06
N GLY A 23 -5.10 -10.03 -4.64
CA GLY A 23 -5.14 -11.31 -5.36
C GLY A 23 -3.86 -12.15 -5.30
N GLN A 24 -2.80 -11.65 -4.68
CA GLN A 24 -1.55 -12.39 -4.50
C GLN A 24 -1.71 -13.51 -3.46
N THR A 25 -0.90 -14.56 -3.61
CA THR A 25 -0.92 -15.74 -2.74
C THR A 25 0.42 -15.95 -2.05
N VAL A 26 0.38 -16.51 -0.84
CA VAL A 26 1.55 -16.88 -0.06
C VAL A 26 1.48 -18.37 0.29
N PRO A 27 2.50 -19.18 -0.01
CA PRO A 27 2.48 -20.61 0.30
C PRO A 27 2.39 -20.88 1.81
N LEU A 28 1.50 -21.79 2.22
CA LEU A 28 1.34 -22.17 3.63
C LEU A 28 2.61 -22.84 4.18
N GLU A 29 3.34 -23.58 3.35
CA GLU A 29 4.62 -24.19 3.74
C GLU A 29 5.65 -23.15 4.19
N GLU A 30 5.70 -22.00 3.50
CA GLU A 30 6.62 -20.93 3.86
C GLU A 30 6.25 -20.31 5.21
N LEU A 31 4.96 -20.07 5.41
CA LEU A 31 4.43 -19.53 6.66
C LEU A 31 4.67 -20.50 7.83
N TYR A 32 4.48 -21.80 7.60
CA TYR A 32 4.72 -22.84 8.59
C TYR A 32 6.19 -22.90 9.02
N ASN A 33 7.12 -22.81 8.05
CA ASN A 33 8.55 -22.78 8.35
C ASN A 33 8.97 -21.56 9.19
N GLN A 34 8.32 -20.42 9.00
CA GLN A 34 8.65 -19.19 9.73
C GLN A 34 7.98 -19.13 11.12
N TYR A 35 6.74 -19.62 11.24
CA TYR A 35 5.92 -19.41 12.43
C TYR A 35 5.50 -20.71 13.09
N GLY A 36 5.09 -21.73 12.33
CA GLY A 36 4.71 -23.04 12.87
C GLY A 36 5.82 -23.65 13.72
N LYS A 37 7.05 -23.70 13.17
CA LYS A 37 8.25 -24.16 13.89
C LYS A 37 8.62 -23.32 15.12
N LYS A 38 8.26 -22.03 15.13
CA LYS A 38 8.59 -21.11 16.24
C LYS A 38 7.59 -21.22 17.39
N HIS A 39 6.37 -21.66 17.09
CA HIS A 39 5.27 -21.77 18.04
C HIS A 39 4.95 -23.23 18.40
N ASP A 40 5.79 -24.19 17.99
CA ASP A 40 5.63 -25.64 18.22
C ASP A 40 4.25 -26.17 17.82
N LEU A 41 3.68 -25.64 16.72
CA LEU A 41 2.39 -26.04 16.17
C LEU A 41 2.56 -27.25 15.25
N GLN A 42 1.60 -28.18 15.24
CA GLN A 42 1.58 -29.26 14.25
C GLN A 42 1.25 -28.73 12.85
N ASP A 43 1.81 -29.37 11.83
CA ASP A 43 1.53 -29.03 10.44
C ASP A 43 0.11 -29.45 10.04
N GLY A 44 -0.55 -28.63 9.23
CA GLY A 44 -1.93 -28.86 8.80
C GLY A 44 -2.93 -28.02 9.60
N ARG A 45 -3.93 -28.69 10.19
CA ARG A 45 -5.15 -28.05 10.73
C ARG A 45 -4.89 -27.12 11.92
N GLU A 46 -4.06 -27.55 12.88
CA GLU A 46 -3.75 -26.72 14.06
C GLU A 46 -3.08 -25.41 13.64
N PHE A 47 -2.17 -25.48 12.67
CA PHE A 47 -1.49 -24.30 12.15
C PHE A 47 -2.44 -23.36 11.39
N THR A 48 -3.36 -23.89 10.56
CA THR A 48 -4.30 -23.04 9.81
C THR A 48 -5.34 -22.38 10.70
N GLU A 49 -5.84 -23.11 11.70
CA GLU A 49 -6.74 -22.55 12.73
C GLU A 49 -6.03 -21.47 13.57
N TRP A 50 -4.77 -21.72 13.95
CA TRP A 50 -3.95 -20.71 14.62
C TRP A 50 -3.74 -19.48 13.73
N LEU A 51 -3.47 -19.68 12.44
CA LEU A 51 -3.30 -18.59 11.47
C LEU A 51 -4.57 -17.74 11.38
N ALA A 52 -5.74 -18.37 11.21
CA ALA A 52 -7.02 -17.68 11.16
C ALA A 52 -7.31 -16.92 12.48
N THR A 53 -7.05 -17.54 13.63
CA THR A 53 -7.43 -16.98 14.94
C THR A 53 -6.47 -15.90 15.44
N VAL A 54 -5.18 -16.09 15.23
CA VAL A 54 -4.12 -15.26 15.86
C VAL A 54 -3.54 -14.24 14.91
N LYS A 55 -3.46 -14.55 13.61
CA LYS A 55 -2.73 -13.71 12.64
C LYS A 55 -3.61 -13.08 11.57
N LEU A 56 -4.57 -13.82 11.04
CA LEU A 56 -5.41 -13.46 9.91
C LEU A 56 -6.88 -13.45 10.35
N GLN A 57 -7.17 -12.67 11.39
CA GLN A 57 -8.51 -12.58 12.00
C GLN A 57 -9.58 -12.09 11.01
N ASP A 58 -9.17 -11.32 10.00
CA ASP A 58 -10.06 -10.80 8.97
C ASP A 58 -10.34 -11.81 7.87
N THR A 59 -11.42 -12.57 8.04
CA THR A 59 -11.96 -13.52 7.04
C THR A 59 -12.43 -12.84 5.75
N THR A 60 -12.69 -11.53 5.78
CA THR A 60 -13.03 -10.73 4.59
C THR A 60 -11.82 -10.40 3.73
N ARG A 61 -10.64 -10.28 4.35
CA ARG A 61 -9.39 -9.91 3.68
C ARG A 61 -8.58 -11.13 3.27
N TRP A 62 -8.63 -12.19 4.07
CA TRP A 62 -7.78 -13.37 3.90
C TRP A 62 -8.59 -14.61 3.61
N GLU A 63 -8.12 -15.39 2.64
CA GLU A 63 -8.62 -16.72 2.33
C GLU A 63 -7.49 -17.73 2.50
N ILE A 64 -7.71 -18.75 3.32
CA ILE A 64 -6.76 -19.83 3.54
C ILE A 64 -7.28 -21.04 2.78
N VAL A 65 -6.58 -21.44 1.72
CA VAL A 65 -6.90 -22.62 0.91
C VAL A 65 -5.91 -23.71 1.27
N VAL A 66 -6.40 -24.82 1.79
CA VAL A 66 -5.60 -26.01 2.08
C VAL A 66 -5.87 -27.02 0.97
N GLU A 67 -4.82 -27.44 0.28
CA GLU A 67 -4.90 -28.51 -0.70
C GLU A 67 -4.71 -29.84 0.06
N GLU A 68 -5.82 -30.42 0.52
CA GLU A 68 -5.80 -31.76 1.10
C GLU A 68 -5.69 -32.80 -0.01
N GLU A 69 -4.55 -33.49 -0.06
CA GLU A 69 -4.28 -34.56 -1.01
C GLU A 69 -4.89 -35.87 -0.49
N SER A 70 -6.23 -36.03 -0.51
CA SER A 70 -6.93 -37.34 -0.66
C SER A 70 -8.46 -37.26 -0.59
N ALA A 71 -9.07 -37.89 -1.62
CA ALA A 71 -10.29 -38.71 -1.60
C ALA A 71 -11.65 -38.08 -1.22
N GLU A 72 -12.39 -37.72 -2.28
CA GLU A 72 -13.83 -37.89 -2.52
C GLU A 72 -14.92 -37.26 -1.60
N VAL A 73 -15.92 -36.73 -2.31
CA VAL A 73 -17.37 -36.59 -1.99
C VAL A 73 -17.87 -35.21 -1.50
N SER A 74 -18.41 -34.47 -2.50
CA SER A 74 -19.69 -33.72 -2.50
C SER A 74 -19.84 -32.47 -1.62
N GLU A 75 -20.48 -31.37 -2.04
CA GLU A 75 -21.31 -31.05 -3.21
C GLU A 75 -21.47 -29.51 -3.24
N GLU A 76 -21.48 -28.97 -4.47
CA GLU A 76 -22.29 -27.85 -5.02
C GLU A 76 -22.53 -26.52 -4.23
N LEU A 77 -22.65 -25.33 -4.83
CA LEU A 77 -23.35 -24.95 -6.06
C LEU A 77 -22.83 -23.58 -6.61
N THR A 78 -22.58 -23.56 -7.92
CA THR A 78 -23.01 -22.58 -8.95
C THR A 78 -22.79 -21.06 -8.79
N SER A 79 -22.13 -20.46 -9.79
CA SER A 79 -22.88 -19.81 -10.89
C SER A 79 -21.98 -19.44 -12.07
N GLU A 80 -22.44 -19.88 -13.23
CA GLU A 80 -22.04 -19.53 -14.58
C GLU A 80 -22.07 -18.01 -14.82
N VAL A 81 -21.06 -17.45 -15.49
CA VAL A 81 -21.23 -16.81 -16.81
C VAL A 81 -19.87 -16.86 -17.52
N GLY A 82 -19.76 -17.74 -18.51
CA GLY A 82 -18.73 -17.69 -19.54
C GLY A 82 -19.40 -17.61 -20.90
N ALA A 83 -19.03 -16.61 -21.70
CA ALA A 83 -19.08 -16.63 -23.16
C ALA A 83 -18.46 -15.31 -23.67
N GLY A 84 -17.20 -15.31 -24.07
CA GLY A 84 -16.92 -15.20 -25.49
C GLY A 84 -15.60 -14.45 -25.76
N PRO A 85 -15.04 -14.55 -26.97
CA PRO A 85 -13.67 -14.99 -27.16
C PRO A 85 -12.72 -13.94 -27.78
N ALA A 86 -11.46 -14.33 -27.81
CA ALA A 86 -10.27 -13.71 -28.38
C ALA A 86 -10.46 -12.89 -29.68
N THR A 87 -9.69 -11.81 -29.86
CA THR A 87 -8.44 -11.79 -30.65
C THR A 87 -7.93 -10.37 -30.97
N LYS A 88 -6.59 -10.26 -30.97
CA LYS A 88 -5.72 -9.51 -31.92
C LYS A 88 -5.65 -7.97 -31.92
N LYS A 89 -4.38 -7.56 -31.74
CA LYS A 89 -3.55 -6.71 -32.64
C LYS A 89 -3.55 -5.17 -32.49
N VAL A 90 -2.36 -4.71 -32.12
CA VAL A 90 -1.52 -3.58 -32.62
C VAL A 90 -2.07 -2.16 -32.67
N GLU A 91 -1.22 -1.27 -32.15
CA GLU A 91 -0.65 -0.12 -32.86
C GLU A 91 -0.99 1.28 -32.30
N ALA A 92 0.08 1.88 -31.78
CA ALA A 92 0.49 3.27 -31.96
C ALA A 92 -0.31 4.44 -31.35
N ALA A 93 0.52 5.37 -30.89
CA ALA A 93 0.41 6.82 -31.03
C ALA A 93 -0.14 7.64 -29.85
N GLN A 94 0.83 8.38 -29.28
CA GLN A 94 0.76 9.77 -28.82
C GLN A 94 0.21 10.08 -27.42
N PRO A 95 1.04 10.71 -26.55
CA PRO A 95 0.60 11.45 -25.38
C PRO A 95 0.58 12.96 -25.65
N ALA A 96 -0.49 13.65 -25.24
CA ALA A 96 -0.56 15.08 -24.84
C ALA A 96 -2.03 15.53 -24.76
N PRO A 97 -2.40 16.66 -24.11
CA PRO A 97 -1.57 17.63 -23.36
C PRO A 97 -2.07 17.93 -21.94
N GLN A 98 -1.20 18.60 -21.18
CA GLN A 98 -1.48 19.27 -19.89
C GLN A 98 -2.30 20.55 -20.11
N PRO A 99 -3.12 20.99 -19.13
CA PRO A 99 -3.62 22.36 -19.11
C PRO A 99 -2.71 23.28 -18.27
N GLU A 100 -2.25 24.34 -18.91
CA GLU A 100 -1.55 25.51 -18.37
C GLU A 100 -2.58 26.67 -18.24
N VAL A 101 -2.67 27.33 -17.08
CA VAL A 101 -3.39 28.59 -16.80
C VAL A 101 -2.83 29.13 -15.46
N VAL A 102 -1.87 30.08 -15.40
CA VAL A 102 -1.87 31.56 -15.60
C VAL A 102 -2.51 32.36 -14.45
N LEU A 103 -1.83 33.48 -14.08
CA LEU A 103 -2.19 34.64 -13.21
C LEU A 103 -1.75 34.51 -11.72
N GLU A 104 -1.20 35.51 -11.02
CA GLU A 104 -0.96 36.95 -11.25
C GLU A 104 -0.01 37.52 -10.17
N ASP A 105 0.51 38.72 -10.43
CA ASP A 105 1.42 39.58 -9.64
C ASP A 105 1.09 39.76 -8.13
N GLY A 106 2.16 39.99 -7.34
CA GLY A 106 2.05 40.49 -5.97
C GLY A 106 3.37 40.62 -5.23
N GLU A 107 4.06 41.75 -5.40
CA GLU A 107 5.20 42.19 -4.59
C GLU A 107 4.97 42.03 -3.08
N SER A 108 5.85 41.29 -2.40
CA SER A 108 6.27 41.65 -1.05
C SER A 108 7.70 41.17 -0.76
N ASN A 109 8.55 42.17 -0.52
CA ASN A 109 9.98 42.09 -0.39
C ASN A 109 10.39 41.65 1.04
N LYS A 110 10.83 40.40 1.18
CA LYS A 110 11.84 39.91 2.13
C LYS A 110 12.65 38.84 1.39
N PRO A 111 13.91 38.55 1.77
CA PRO A 111 14.61 37.40 1.20
C PRO A 111 14.02 36.12 1.80
N THR A 112 12.78 35.82 1.46
CA THR A 112 12.20 34.49 1.63
C THR A 112 13.00 33.61 0.69
N ARG A 113 13.78 32.69 1.28
CA ARG A 113 14.28 31.55 0.52
C ARG A 113 13.04 30.93 -0.13
N HIS A 114 12.93 31.07 -1.45
CA HIS A 114 11.83 30.48 -2.21
C HIS A 114 11.98 28.97 -2.04
N PHE A 115 11.16 28.40 -1.17
CA PHE A 115 11.04 26.96 -1.05
C PHE A 115 10.01 26.52 -2.08
N GLU A 116 10.47 25.80 -3.10
CA GLU A 116 9.55 25.13 -3.99
C GLU A 116 9.06 23.84 -3.34
N VAL A 117 7.90 23.36 -3.79
CA VAL A 117 7.31 22.10 -3.30
C VAL A 117 8.29 20.94 -3.47
N ALA A 118 9.00 20.91 -4.60
CA ALA A 118 10.01 19.91 -4.91
C ALA A 118 11.17 19.93 -3.90
N ASP A 119 11.56 21.12 -3.42
CA ASP A 119 12.62 21.27 -2.43
C ASP A 119 12.24 20.71 -1.07
N VAL A 120 10.96 20.74 -0.70
CA VAL A 120 10.46 20.21 0.58
C VAL A 120 10.26 18.69 0.52
N VAL A 121 9.68 18.20 -0.57
CA VAL A 121 9.40 16.77 -0.79
C VAL A 121 10.69 15.95 -1.01
N GLY A 122 11.68 16.57 -1.66
CA GLY A 122 13.01 16.02 -1.89
C GLY A 122 13.87 15.89 -0.63
N LEU A 123 13.51 16.53 0.49
CA LEU A 123 14.33 16.50 1.71
C LEU A 123 14.42 15.09 2.31
N THR A 124 15.60 14.80 2.83
CA THR A 124 15.76 13.71 3.79
C THR A 124 15.13 14.11 5.11
N VAL A 125 14.70 13.13 5.91
CA VAL A 125 14.08 13.37 7.23
C VAL A 125 14.97 14.23 8.13
N ARG A 126 16.30 14.10 8.02
CA ARG A 126 17.24 14.95 8.77
C ARG A 126 17.16 16.41 8.32
N ALA A 127 17.28 16.68 7.02
CA ALA A 127 17.22 18.05 6.49
C ALA A 127 15.83 18.69 6.69
N ALA A 128 14.77 17.89 6.68
CA ALA A 128 13.43 18.35 6.97
C ALA A 128 13.25 18.82 8.42
N ARG A 129 14.00 18.27 9.39
CA ARG A 129 13.91 18.70 10.81
C ARG A 129 14.39 20.12 11.01
N ASP A 130 15.38 20.53 10.25
CA ASP A 130 15.94 21.87 10.34
C ASP A 130 15.12 22.87 9.50
N LYS A 131 14.66 22.45 8.30
CA LYS A 131 14.01 23.34 7.33
C LYS A 131 12.49 23.47 7.49
N VAL A 132 11.76 22.42 7.88
CA VAL A 132 10.28 22.49 8.01
C VAL A 132 9.82 23.55 9.03
N PRO A 133 10.50 23.75 10.18
CA PRO A 133 10.13 24.83 11.11
C PRO A 133 10.33 26.24 10.55
N GLU A 134 11.28 26.43 9.62
CA GLU A 134 11.56 27.73 9.00
C GLU A 134 10.49 28.14 7.97
N ILE A 135 9.70 27.19 7.48
CA ILE A 135 8.64 27.44 6.50
C ILE A 135 7.39 27.96 7.23
N SER A 136 6.94 29.15 6.84
CA SER A 136 5.73 29.82 7.34
C SER A 136 4.55 29.77 6.36
N ASP A 137 4.78 29.36 5.11
CA ASP A 137 3.73 29.34 4.09
C ASP A 137 2.83 28.11 4.23
N LEU A 138 1.62 28.34 4.72
CA LEU A 138 0.63 27.31 5.03
C LEU A 138 0.17 26.55 3.77
N ASN A 139 -0.02 27.27 2.66
CA ASN A 139 -0.39 26.68 1.37
C ASN A 139 0.72 25.78 0.81
N LEU A 140 1.98 26.21 0.95
CA LEU A 140 3.14 25.43 0.53
C LEU A 140 3.25 24.13 1.33
N LEU A 141 3.05 24.18 2.66
CA LEU A 141 3.09 23.00 3.52
C LEU A 141 1.95 22.01 3.21
N LYS A 142 0.73 22.50 2.94
CA LYS A 142 -0.41 21.65 2.56
C LYS A 142 -0.16 20.93 1.24
N TYR A 143 0.37 21.65 0.25
CA TYR A 143 0.67 21.08 -1.06
C TYR A 143 1.87 20.10 -0.98
N ALA A 144 2.92 20.44 -0.22
CA ALA A 144 4.04 19.55 0.05
C ALA A 144 3.62 18.28 0.80
N LEU A 145 2.64 18.37 1.71
CA LEU A 145 2.06 17.20 2.37
C LEU A 145 1.33 16.30 1.38
N GLN A 146 0.53 16.88 0.49
CA GLN A 146 -0.20 16.13 -0.54
C GLN A 146 0.75 15.38 -1.48
N GLU A 147 1.84 16.02 -1.90
CA GLU A 147 2.87 15.41 -2.73
C GLU A 147 3.71 14.36 -1.97
N ALA A 148 4.15 14.67 -0.74
CA ALA A 148 4.90 13.73 0.07
C ALA A 148 4.10 12.48 0.44
N ASN A 149 2.77 12.59 0.57
CA ASN A 149 1.88 11.46 0.86
C ASN A 149 1.70 10.51 -0.33
N GLN A 150 2.01 10.96 -1.56
CA GLN A 150 2.00 10.10 -2.75
C GLN A 150 3.29 9.26 -2.87
N LEU A 151 4.36 9.65 -2.17
CA LEU A 151 5.65 8.97 -2.21
C LEU A 151 5.78 7.96 -1.06
N SER A 152 6.25 6.75 -1.38
CA SER A 152 6.46 5.69 -0.40
C SER A 152 7.70 5.96 0.48
N GLY A 153 7.60 5.65 1.77
CA GLY A 153 8.71 5.80 2.73
C GLY A 153 8.96 7.23 3.22
N LYS A 154 8.02 8.15 2.99
CA LYS A 154 8.07 9.56 3.43
C LYS A 154 7.13 9.84 4.61
N ASP A 155 6.62 8.82 5.29
CA ASP A 155 5.65 8.93 6.40
C ASP A 155 6.10 9.86 7.53
N THR A 156 7.39 9.82 7.89
CA THR A 156 7.95 10.70 8.93
C THR A 156 7.95 12.17 8.50
N LEU A 157 8.20 12.45 7.21
CA LEU A 157 8.11 13.81 6.67
C LEU A 157 6.66 14.30 6.70
N CYS A 158 5.71 13.45 6.31
CA CYS A 158 4.28 13.74 6.37
C CYS A 158 3.81 14.07 7.80
N GLN A 159 4.27 13.33 8.80
CA GLN A 159 3.97 13.63 10.21
C GLN A 159 4.52 14.99 10.65
N MET A 160 5.74 15.35 10.22
CA MET A 160 6.35 16.64 10.55
C MET A 160 5.64 17.80 9.87
N LEU A 161 5.26 17.65 8.60
CA LEU A 161 4.47 18.64 7.88
C LEU A 161 3.09 18.84 8.51
N ARG A 162 2.39 17.75 8.89
CA ARG A 162 1.11 17.83 9.62
C ARG A 162 1.22 18.60 10.92
N LYS A 163 2.26 18.28 11.72
CA LYS A 163 2.50 18.99 12.99
C LYS A 163 2.74 20.48 12.75
N ARG A 164 3.52 20.82 11.73
CA ARG A 164 3.83 22.22 11.42
C ARG A 164 2.62 23.00 10.90
N ILE A 165 1.79 22.37 10.07
CA ILE A 165 0.52 22.97 9.61
C ILE A 165 -0.37 23.28 10.81
N LEU A 166 -0.50 22.36 11.77
CA LEU A 166 -1.29 22.56 12.99
C LEU A 166 -0.75 23.66 13.89
N GLU A 167 0.57 23.91 13.91
CA GLU A 167 1.17 25.02 14.66
C GLU A 167 0.93 26.39 14.01
N LEU A 168 0.61 26.44 12.71
CA LEU A 168 0.39 27.67 11.95
C LEU A 168 -1.10 27.97 11.70
N GLU A 169 -1.98 26.98 11.85
CA GLU A 169 -3.46 27.12 11.89
C GLU A 169 -3.96 27.56 13.28
#